data_AF-A0A1F6ERB1-F1
#
_entry.id   AF-A0A1F6ERB1-F1
#
_cell.length_a   1.000
_cell.length_b   1.000
_cell.length_c   1.000
_cell.angle_alpha   90.00
_cell.angle_beta   90.00
_cell.angle_gamma   90.00
#
_symmetry.space_group_name_H-M   'P 1'
#
loop_
_entity.id
_entity.type
_entity.pdbx_description
1 polymer ?
#
loop_
_entity_poly.entity_id
_entity_poly.type
_entity_poly.pdbx_seq_one_letter_code
_entity_poly.pdbx_strand_id
1 'polypeptide(L)' 'MDEIEELRCVVRGKVQGVFYRDFVAKHARHLALTGYVKNAPNFMVEIVARGHRDKLENF' A
#
# COMPACT_ATOMS: atom_id res chain seq x y z
N MET A 1 2.97 23.87 5.63
CA MET A 1 2.76 22.76 6.57
C MET A 1 2.67 21.53 5.70
N ASP A 2 3.60 20.61 5.84
CA ASP A 2 3.58 19.39 5.03
C ASP A 2 2.43 18.50 5.50
N GLU A 3 1.38 18.43 4.69
CA GLU A 3 0.20 17.64 5.00
C GLU A 3 0.48 16.16 4.74
N ILE A 4 0.35 15.36 5.79
CA ILE A 4 0.40 13.90 5.71
C ILE A 4 -1.01 13.41 5.39
N GLU A 5 -1.17 12.76 4.25
CA GLU A 5 -2.43 12.20 3.81
C GLU A 5 -2.45 10.67 4.01
N GLU A 6 -3.63 10.07 3.88
CA GLU A 6 -3.84 8.62 3.95
C GLU A 6 -4.55 8.10 2.70
N LEU A 7 -3.95 7.11 2.04
CA LEU A 7 -4.54 6.36 0.93
C LEU A 7 -4.98 4.98 1.41
N ARG A 8 -6.22 4.61 1.12
CA ARG A 8 -6.78 3.27 1.35
C ARG A 8 -7.17 2.64 0.03
N CYS A 9 -6.66 1.45 -0.26
CA CYS A 9 -7.06 0.73 -1.46
C CYS A 9 -7.20 -0.77 -1.21
N VAL A 10 -8.01 -1.39 -2.08
CA VAL A 10 -8.30 -2.83 -2.04
C VAL A 10 -8.04 -3.40 -3.42
N VAL A 11 -7.12 -4.35 -3.50
CA VAL A 11 -6.67 -4.95 -4.76
C VAL A 11 -7.32 -6.32 -4.93
N ARG A 12 -7.89 -6.55 -6.12
CA ARG A 12 -8.60 -7.77 -6.52
C ARG A 12 -7.85 -8.48 -7.64
N GLY A 13 -8.03 -9.80 -7.75
CA GLY A 13 -7.43 -10.63 -8.80
C GLY A 13 -6.43 -11.64 -8.24
N LYS A 14 -5.41 -12.03 -9.03
CA LYS A 14 -4.36 -12.96 -8.61
C LYS A 14 -3.31 -12.22 -7.75
N VAL A 15 -3.65 -11.95 -6.49
CA VAL A 15 -2.82 -11.15 -5.56
C VAL A 15 -2.29 -11.93 -4.36
N GLN A 16 -2.80 -13.13 -4.10
CA GLN A 16 -2.31 -14.02 -3.04
C GLN A 16 -1.39 -15.12 -3.60
N GLY A 17 -0.39 -15.54 -2.82
CA GLY A 17 0.59 -16.56 -3.24
C GLY A 17 1.63 -16.09 -4.27
N VAL A 18 1.66 -14.78 -4.59
CA VAL A 18 2.53 -14.20 -5.64
C VAL A 18 3.45 -13.09 -5.12
N PHE A 19 3.76 -13.09 -3.83
CA PHE A 19 4.60 -12.06 -3.17
C PHE A 19 4.10 -10.61 -3.29
N TYR A 20 2.83 -10.38 -3.66
CA TYR A 20 2.27 -9.03 -3.83
C TYR A 20 2.43 -8.13 -2.59
N ARG A 21 2.20 -8.68 -1.39
CA ARG A 21 2.38 -7.92 -0.14
C ARG A 21 3.81 -7.44 0.07
N ASP A 22 4.79 -8.28 -0.25
CA ASP A 22 6.22 -7.92 -0.13
C ASP A 22 6.60 -6.85 -1.16
N PHE A 23 6.10 -6.97 -2.39
CA PHE A 23 6.24 -5.95 -3.42
C PHE A 23 5.71 -4.59 -2.97
N VAL A 24 4.46 -4.54 -2.48
CA VAL A 24 3.83 -3.30 -1.96
C VAL A 24 4.63 -2.73 -0.80
N ALA A 25 5.02 -3.56 0.17
CA ALA A 25 5.79 -3.11 1.34
C ALA A 25 7.20 -2.60 0.97
N LYS A 26 7.84 -3.15 -0.07
CA LYS A 26 9.12 -2.67 -0.60
C LYS A 26 8.96 -1.31 -1.31
N HIS A 27 7.94 -1.18 -2.15
CA HIS A 27 7.64 0.06 -2.86
C HIS A 27 7.30 1.22 -1.90
N ALA A 28 6.43 0.96 -0.91
CA ALA A 28 6.11 1.94 0.14
C ALA A 28 7.36 2.44 0.88
N ARG A 29 8.27 1.54 1.24
CA ARG A 29 9.54 1.89 1.89
C ARG A 29 10.43 2.74 1.01
N HIS A 30 10.48 2.47 -0.30
CA HIS A 30 11.27 3.27 -1.24
C HIS A 30 10.77 4.71 -1.35
N LEU A 31 9.45 4.91 -1.23
CA LEU A 31 8.80 6.22 -1.26
C LEU A 31 8.72 6.92 0.11
N ALA A 32 9.33 6.34 1.15
CA ALA A 32 9.23 6.82 2.53
C ALA A 32 7.78 6.91 3.06
N LEU A 33 6.90 6.02 2.61
CA LEU A 33 5.53 5.89 3.07
C LEU A 33 5.42 4.92 4.26
N THR A 34 4.46 5.17 5.14
CA THR A 34 4.14 4.29 6.29
C THR A 34 2.76 3.66 6.13
N GLY A 35 2.45 2.60 6.88
CA GLY A 35 1.14 1.95 6.84
C GLY A 35 1.21 0.43 6.87
N TYR A 36 0.25 -0.25 6.25
CA TYR A 36 0.20 -1.71 6.22
C TYR A 36 -0.36 -2.28 4.93
N VAL A 37 0.00 -3.53 4.66
CA VAL A 37 -0.57 -4.36 3.60
C VAL A 37 -0.90 -5.75 4.15
N LYS A 38 -2.13 -6.22 3.98
CA LYS A 38 -2.58 -7.53 4.51
C LYS A 38 -3.46 -8.28 3.51
N ASN A 39 -3.41 -9.61 3.59
CA ASN A 39 -4.37 -10.46 2.88
C ASN A 39 -5.73 -10.35 3.57
N ALA A 40 -6.79 -10.16 2.79
CA ALA A 40 -8.16 -10.19 3.25
C ALA A 40 -8.79 -11.58 3.06
N PRO A 41 -9.85 -11.94 3.82
CA PRO A 41 -10.49 -13.27 3.76
C PRO A 41 -11.11 -13.62 2.40
N ASN A 42 -11.42 -12.61 1.58
CA ASN A 42 -12.06 -12.74 0.26
C ASN A 42 -11.05 -12.75 -0.90
N PHE A 43 -9.87 -13.34 -0.68
CA PHE A 43 -8.77 -13.42 -1.66
C PHE A 43 -8.24 -12.06 -2.17
N MET A 44 -8.61 -10.96 -1.51
CA MET A 44 -8.13 -9.61 -1.81
C MET A 44 -6.89 -9.25 -0.97
N VAL A 45 -6.30 -8.11 -1.29
CA VAL A 45 -5.28 -7.44 -0.48
C VAL A 45 -5.77 -6.05 -0.11
N GLU A 46 -5.72 -5.73 1.18
CA GLU A 46 -6.02 -4.39 1.71
C GLU A 46 -4.71 -3.65 2.00
N ILE A 47 -4.64 -2.39 1.59
CA ILE A 47 -3.47 -1.52 1.75
C ILE A 47 -3.91 -0.20 2.38
N VAL A 48 -3.14 0.26 3.36
CA VAL A 48 -3.17 1.62 3.89
C VAL A 48 -1.77 2.18 3.75
N ALA A 49 -1.64 3.34 3.10
CA ALA A 49 -0.39 4.09 2.95
C ALA A 49 -0.59 5.52 3.48
N ARG A 50 0.41 6.05 4.17
CA ARG A 50 0.43 7.39 4.75
C ARG A 50 1.75 8.08 4.46
N GLY A 51 1.69 9.35 4.08
CA GLY A 51 2.85 10.17 3.79
C GLY A 51 2.47 11.48 3.11
N HIS A 52 3.47 12.19 2.60
CA HIS A 52 3.25 13.39 1.82
C HIS A 52 2.53 13.05 0.50
N ARG A 53 1.68 13.97 0.04
CA ARG A 53 0.88 13.80 -1.18
C ARG A 53 1.72 13.43 -2.41
N ASP A 54 2.87 14.08 -2.60
CA ASP A 54 3.77 13.80 -3.72
C ASP A 54 4.29 12.36 -3.71
N LYS A 55 4.48 11.76 -2.52
CA LYS A 55 4.86 10.34 -2.39
C LYS A 55 3.69 9.41 -2.63
N LEU A 56 2.49 9.77 -2.15
CA LEU A 56 1.28 8.98 -2.36
C LEU A 56 0.82 8.97 -3.82
N GLU A 57 1.04 10.04 -4.57
CA GLU A 57 0.76 10.09 -6.02
C GLU A 57 1.69 9.18 -6.84
N ASN A 58 2.85 8.83 -6.29
CA ASN A 58 3.82 7.89 -6.91
C ASN A 58 3.73 6.45 -6.36
N PHE A 59 2.80 6.20 -5.43
CA PHE A 59 2.60 4.88 -4.80
C PHE A 59 1.84 3.92 -5.72
#